data_AF-A0AAV7Q541-F1
#
_entry.id   AF-A0AAV7Q541-F1
#
_cell.length_a   1.000
_cell.length_b   1.000
_cell.length_c   1.000
_cell.angle_alpha   90.00
_cell.angle_beta   90.00
_cell.angle_gamma   90.00
#
_symmetry.space_group_name_H-M   'P 1'
#
loop_
_entity.id
_entity.type
_entity.pdbx_description
1 polymer ?
#
loop_
_entity_poly.entity_id
_entity_poly.type
_entity_poly.pdbx_seq_one_letter_code
_entity_poly.pdbx_strand_id
1 'polypeptide(L)'
;LERLRSQEKEKMDSSGVKVLETAEDIQDRRQQVLERYTRFKELSTLRRQKLEDSYRFQFFQRDADELEKWIQEKLQIASDESYKDPTNLQGKLQKHLAFEAEVQANAGAIVKLDETGNLMVSEGHFASETIRTRLMELHRLWELLLMKMREKGVKLLQAQKLVQYLRECEDVLDWINDKEAIVTSEELGQDLEHVEVLQKKFEEFQTDLAAHEERVNEVNIFAAKLVQEEHPEVELITVKRNEVNAGWQRLKGLALSRQGKLFGAAEVQRFNRDVDETIGWIKEKEQLMASDDFGRDLASVQALLRKHEGLERDLAALEDKVKALCSESDRLQESHPQNAPQIQVKREELIANWDQIRTIAAERHARLNDSYRLQRFLADFRDLTSWVTEMRALINADELANDVAGAEALLDRHQEHKGEIDAHEDSFKSADESGLALLAAGHYASDEVREKLSILAEERTTLLELWELRRQQYEQCMDLQLFYRDTEQVDNWMSKQEAFLLNEDLGDSLDSVEALLKKHEDFEKSLSAQEEKITALDEFATKLIQNNHYAMEDVSSRRDALLNRRNALHERAMHRRAQLADSFHLQQFFRDSDELKSWLNE
;
A
#
# COMPACT_ATOMS: atom_id res chain seq x y z
N LEU A 1 -49.84 26.61 155.93
CA LEU A 1 -49.63 27.43 157.13
C LEU A 1 -49.77 28.89 156.71
N GLU A 2 -50.85 29.54 157.18
CA GLU A 2 -51.02 30.99 157.37
C GLU A 2 -50.78 31.95 156.17
N ARG A 3 -51.70 32.83 155.73
CA ARG A 3 -52.72 33.67 156.38
C ARG A 3 -53.79 34.08 155.32
N LEU A 4 -55.08 33.88 155.61
CA LEU A 4 -56.08 34.92 155.99
C LEU A 4 -56.28 36.01 154.92
N ARG A 5 -57.37 35.89 154.14
CA ARG A 5 -58.68 36.58 154.30
C ARG A 5 -58.60 38.10 154.08
N SER A 6 -59.20 38.54 152.98
CA SER A 6 -60.31 39.51 152.99
C SER A 6 -61.12 39.35 151.71
N GLN A 7 -62.38 38.91 151.88
CA GLN A 7 -63.40 38.88 150.84
C GLN A 7 -64.08 40.25 150.81
N GLU A 8 -63.83 41.04 149.76
CA GLU A 8 -64.76 42.09 149.34
C GLU A 8 -65.72 41.51 148.31
N LYS A 9 -67.02 41.65 148.60
CA LYS A 9 -68.12 41.18 147.76
C LYS A 9 -68.27 42.09 146.53
N GLU A 10 -67.72 41.67 145.39
CA GLU A 10 -68.11 42.20 144.08
C GLU A 10 -69.48 41.63 143.69
N LYS A 11 -70.46 42.50 143.42
CA LYS A 11 -71.75 42.12 142.84
C LYS A 11 -71.58 41.93 141.33
N MET A 12 -71.66 40.68 140.87
CA MET A 12 -71.79 40.33 139.45
C MET A 12 -73.27 40.14 139.08
N ASP A 13 -73.68 40.60 137.90
CA ASP A 13 -74.99 40.27 137.29
C ASP A 13 -74.89 38.96 136.46
N SER A 14 -76.03 38.29 136.33
CA SER A 14 -76.38 36.99 135.75
C SER A 14 -75.85 36.64 134.34
N SER A 15 -75.03 37.49 133.72
CA SER A 15 -74.31 37.20 132.46
C SER A 15 -72.78 37.12 132.61
N GLY A 16 -72.24 37.25 133.83
CA GLY A 16 -70.80 37.09 134.09
C GLY A 16 -69.93 38.27 133.63
N VAL A 17 -70.52 39.45 133.44
CA VAL A 17 -69.81 40.68 133.04
C VAL A 17 -69.66 41.61 134.26
N LYS A 18 -68.43 42.05 134.57
CA LYS A 18 -68.14 43.04 135.63
C LYS A 18 -68.85 44.36 135.33
N VAL A 19 -69.57 44.91 136.32
CA VAL A 19 -70.17 46.25 136.25
C VAL A 19 -69.05 47.29 136.32
N LEU A 20 -68.92 48.13 135.29
CA LEU A 20 -67.89 49.17 135.19
C LEU A 20 -68.42 50.43 135.89
N GLU A 21 -67.92 50.76 137.09
CA GLU A 21 -68.47 51.84 137.93
C GLU A 21 -67.68 53.16 137.82
N THR A 22 -66.47 53.16 137.23
CA THR A 22 -65.63 54.36 137.04
C THR A 22 -65.14 54.56 135.59
N ALA A 23 -64.80 55.79 135.23
CA ALA A 23 -64.23 56.11 133.90
C ALA A 23 -62.90 55.38 133.63
N GLU A 24 -62.10 55.12 134.69
CA GLU A 24 -60.86 54.35 134.63
C GLU A 24 -61.12 52.86 134.31
N ASP A 25 -62.13 52.23 134.92
CA ASP A 25 -62.50 50.83 134.65
C ASP A 25 -62.90 50.62 133.17
N ILE A 26 -63.61 51.59 132.59
CA ILE A 26 -63.98 51.59 131.16
C ILE A 26 -62.73 51.74 130.28
N GLN A 27 -61.76 52.55 130.70
CA GLN A 27 -60.53 52.84 129.95
C GLN A 27 -59.55 51.66 129.95
N ASP A 28 -59.40 50.97 131.09
CA ASP A 28 -58.62 49.73 131.22
C ASP A 28 -59.26 48.57 130.45
N ARG A 29 -60.59 48.44 130.51
CA ARG A 29 -61.30 47.42 129.73
C ARG A 29 -61.16 47.68 128.22
N ARG A 30 -61.20 48.95 127.80
CA ARG A 30 -60.90 49.37 126.41
C ARG A 30 -59.47 49.02 126.02
N GLN A 31 -58.47 49.27 126.86
CA GLN A 31 -57.07 48.96 126.57
C GLN A 31 -56.82 47.46 126.44
N GLN A 32 -57.37 46.63 127.33
CA GLN A 32 -57.29 45.16 127.24
C GLN A 32 -57.97 44.61 125.97
N VAL A 33 -59.10 45.20 125.56
CA VAL A 33 -59.78 44.84 124.30
C VAL A 33 -58.95 45.26 123.10
N LEU A 34 -58.34 46.45 123.11
CA LEU A 34 -57.45 46.92 122.05
C LEU A 34 -56.19 46.06 121.94
N GLU A 35 -55.52 45.71 123.04
CA GLU A 35 -54.37 44.81 123.02
C GLU A 35 -54.73 43.40 122.55
N ARG A 36 -55.86 42.85 123.02
CA ARG A 36 -56.37 41.57 122.50
C ARG A 36 -56.71 41.64 121.02
N TYR A 37 -57.29 42.74 120.56
CA TYR A 37 -57.58 42.97 119.14
C TYR A 37 -56.30 43.12 118.32
N THR A 38 -55.28 43.80 118.84
CA THR A 38 -53.97 43.97 118.19
C THR A 38 -53.25 42.63 118.08
N ARG A 39 -53.21 41.85 119.17
CA ARG A 39 -52.64 40.50 119.18
C ARG A 39 -53.42 39.53 118.29
N PHE A 40 -54.75 39.60 118.28
CA PHE A 40 -55.58 38.83 117.35
C PHE A 40 -55.32 39.22 115.90
N LYS A 41 -55.18 40.52 115.61
CA LYS A 41 -54.84 41.04 114.29
C LYS A 41 -53.47 40.56 113.83
N GLU A 42 -52.45 40.63 114.70
CA GLU A 42 -51.10 40.10 114.45
C GLU A 42 -51.09 38.60 114.20
N LEU A 43 -51.77 37.81 115.05
CA LEU A 43 -51.90 36.36 114.87
C LEU A 43 -52.69 36.00 113.61
N SER A 44 -53.71 36.79 113.26
CA SER A 44 -54.50 36.64 112.04
C SER A 44 -53.65 36.95 110.79
N THR A 45 -52.85 38.03 110.81
CA THR A 45 -51.89 38.32 109.74
C THR A 45 -50.80 37.28 109.62
N LEU A 46 -50.26 36.77 110.74
CA LEU A 46 -49.26 35.71 110.73
C LEU A 46 -49.86 34.39 110.22
N ARG A 47 -51.10 34.08 110.60
CA ARG A 47 -51.82 32.90 110.09
C ARG A 47 -52.10 33.03 108.59
N ARG A 48 -52.48 34.23 108.13
CA ARG A 48 -52.67 34.54 106.70
C ARG A 48 -51.35 34.37 105.94
N GLN A 49 -50.25 34.94 106.42
CA GLN A 49 -48.91 34.77 105.81
C GLN A 49 -48.51 33.30 105.75
N LYS A 50 -48.65 32.53 106.83
CA LYS A 50 -48.36 31.09 106.83
C LYS A 50 -49.21 30.29 105.85
N LEU A 51 -50.48 30.68 105.65
CA LEU A 51 -51.36 30.06 104.67
C LEU A 51 -50.99 30.46 103.24
N GLU A 52 -50.62 31.72 103.01
CA GLU A 52 -50.12 32.22 101.72
C GLU A 52 -48.80 31.54 101.33
N ASP A 53 -47.84 31.42 102.25
CA ASP A 53 -46.59 30.68 102.08
C ASP A 53 -46.85 29.20 101.79
N SER A 54 -47.69 28.55 102.60
CA SER A 54 -48.08 27.16 102.37
C SER A 54 -48.76 26.96 101.02
N TYR A 55 -49.59 27.91 100.58
CA TYR A 55 -50.24 27.87 99.27
C TYR A 55 -49.22 28.01 98.12
N ARG A 56 -48.31 28.99 98.21
CA ARG A 56 -47.22 29.19 97.24
C ARG A 56 -46.34 27.94 97.14
N PHE A 57 -46.02 27.30 98.25
CA PHE A 57 -45.24 26.06 98.27
C PHE A 57 -45.96 24.89 97.61
N GLN A 58 -47.25 24.69 97.88
CA GLN A 58 -48.03 23.65 97.23
C GLN A 58 -48.17 23.90 95.71
N PHE A 59 -48.30 25.17 95.31
CA PHE A 59 -48.33 25.55 93.89
C PHE A 59 -46.99 25.26 93.21
N PHE A 60 -45.87 25.68 93.83
CA PHE A 60 -44.52 25.36 93.38
C PHE A 60 -44.30 23.84 93.26
N GLN A 61 -44.71 23.08 94.28
CA GLN A 61 -44.53 21.64 94.30
C GLN A 61 -45.33 20.95 93.19
N ARG A 62 -46.60 21.35 92.97
CA ARG A 62 -47.40 20.86 91.85
C ARG A 62 -46.71 21.12 90.51
N ASP A 63 -46.28 22.37 90.28
CA ASP A 63 -45.66 22.75 89.01
C ASP A 63 -44.33 22.03 88.80
N ALA A 64 -43.55 21.82 89.87
CA ALA A 64 -42.32 21.04 89.85
C ALA A 64 -42.57 19.56 89.53
N ASP A 65 -43.60 18.95 90.13
CA ASP A 65 -43.97 17.55 89.87
C ASP A 65 -44.53 17.36 88.46
N GLU A 66 -45.31 18.32 87.96
CA GLU A 66 -45.80 18.34 86.57
C GLU A 66 -44.65 18.45 85.58
N LEU A 67 -43.68 19.36 85.83
CA LEU A 67 -42.50 19.48 84.99
C LEU A 67 -41.62 18.22 85.06
N GLU A 68 -41.38 17.65 86.25
CA GLU A 68 -40.60 16.42 86.38
C GLU A 68 -41.23 15.29 85.57
N LYS A 69 -42.54 15.07 85.73
CA LYS A 69 -43.25 14.01 85.01
C LYS A 69 -43.12 14.20 83.51
N TRP A 70 -43.29 15.44 83.02
CA TRP A 70 -43.09 15.76 81.63
C TRP A 70 -41.65 15.49 81.17
N ILE A 71 -40.63 15.89 81.94
CA ILE A 71 -39.21 15.61 81.60
C ILE A 71 -38.97 14.10 81.53
N GLN A 72 -39.47 13.32 82.48
CA GLN A 72 -39.30 11.87 82.49
C GLN A 72 -39.95 11.20 81.28
N GLU A 73 -41.15 11.63 80.88
CA GLU A 73 -41.81 11.15 79.65
C GLU A 73 -40.98 11.47 78.40
N LYS A 74 -40.45 12.69 78.28
CA LYS A 74 -39.60 13.08 77.15
C LYS A 74 -38.25 12.38 77.18
N LEU A 75 -37.71 12.09 78.35
CA LEU A 75 -36.43 11.39 78.51
C LEU A 75 -36.52 9.95 77.97
N GLN A 76 -37.67 9.29 78.10
CA GLN A 76 -37.91 7.98 77.47
C GLN A 76 -37.81 8.06 75.94
N ILE A 77 -38.41 9.09 75.35
CA ILE A 77 -38.34 9.34 73.89
C ILE A 77 -36.90 9.67 73.46
N ALA A 78 -36.20 10.51 74.22
CA ALA A 78 -34.81 10.88 73.93
C ALA A 78 -33.82 9.70 74.09
N SER A 79 -34.15 8.72 74.94
CA SER A 79 -33.30 7.57 75.22
C SER A 79 -33.58 6.36 74.33
N ASP A 80 -34.60 6.40 73.47
CA ASP A 80 -34.85 5.32 72.54
C ASP A 80 -33.70 5.18 71.52
N GLU A 81 -33.43 3.94 71.09
CA GLU A 81 -32.38 3.63 70.12
C GLU A 81 -32.93 3.38 68.71
N SER A 82 -33.99 4.07 68.34
CA SER A 82 -34.65 3.91 67.03
C SER A 82 -33.74 4.19 65.82
N TYR A 83 -32.60 4.87 66.04
CA TYR A 83 -31.55 5.14 65.06
C TYR A 83 -30.81 3.89 64.57
N LYS A 84 -30.83 2.78 65.32
CA LYS A 84 -30.16 1.53 64.91
C LYS A 84 -30.86 0.83 63.74
N ASP A 85 -32.16 1.08 63.58
CA ASP A 85 -32.93 0.57 62.46
C ASP A 85 -32.85 1.57 61.30
N PRO A 86 -32.25 1.17 60.16
CA PRO A 86 -32.04 2.07 59.03
C PRO A 86 -33.32 2.41 58.26
N THR A 87 -34.45 1.76 58.55
CA THR A 87 -35.70 2.05 57.84
C THR A 87 -36.26 3.43 58.20
N ASN A 88 -36.68 4.17 57.17
CA ASN A 88 -37.30 5.49 57.28
C ASN A 88 -36.53 6.49 58.17
N LEU A 89 -35.20 6.52 58.07
CA LEU A 89 -34.34 7.44 58.83
C LEU A 89 -34.73 8.91 58.62
N GLN A 90 -35.12 9.31 57.42
CA GLN A 90 -35.59 10.66 57.12
C GLN A 90 -36.83 11.03 57.96
N GLY A 91 -37.81 10.13 58.07
CA GLY A 91 -38.98 10.33 58.90
C GLY A 91 -38.64 10.35 60.39
N LYS A 92 -37.68 9.53 60.84
CA LYS A 92 -37.17 9.55 62.23
C LYS A 92 -36.47 10.87 62.55
N LEU A 93 -35.68 11.41 61.62
CA LEU A 93 -35.01 12.70 61.76
C LEU A 93 -36.01 13.85 61.85
N GLN A 94 -37.04 13.88 60.99
CA GLN A 94 -38.10 14.88 61.06
C GLN A 94 -38.87 14.82 62.39
N LYS A 95 -39.19 13.62 62.87
CA LYS A 95 -39.82 13.44 64.19
C LYS A 95 -38.90 13.93 65.32
N HIS A 96 -37.59 13.71 65.21
CA HIS A 96 -36.62 14.19 66.17
C HIS A 96 -36.53 15.73 66.17
N LEU A 97 -36.48 16.37 65.00
CA LEU A 97 -36.51 17.85 64.90
C LEU A 97 -37.78 18.44 65.52
N ALA A 98 -38.94 17.81 65.29
CA ALA A 98 -40.19 18.21 65.94
C ALA A 98 -40.12 18.04 67.46
N PHE A 99 -39.50 16.96 67.95
CA PHE A 99 -39.25 16.72 69.37
C PHE A 99 -38.28 17.74 69.98
N GLU A 100 -37.20 18.12 69.28
CA GLU A 100 -36.28 19.18 69.72
C GLU A 100 -37.02 20.52 69.85
N ALA A 101 -37.86 20.87 68.86
CA ALA A 101 -38.66 22.08 68.90
C ALA A 101 -39.70 22.06 70.05
N GLU A 102 -40.33 20.91 70.31
CA GLU A 102 -41.24 20.73 71.44
C GLU A 102 -40.52 20.97 72.77
N VAL A 103 -39.34 20.37 72.96
CA VAL A 103 -38.58 20.54 74.20
C VAL A 103 -38.09 21.98 74.36
N GLN A 104 -37.66 22.61 73.27
CA GLN A 104 -37.23 24.00 73.30
C GLN A 104 -38.39 24.96 73.62
N ALA A 105 -39.59 24.71 73.09
CA ALA A 105 -40.77 25.50 73.41
C ALA A 105 -41.16 25.40 74.90
N ASN A 106 -40.87 24.26 75.54
CA ASN A 106 -41.14 24.06 76.96
C ASN A 106 -40.03 24.56 77.89
N ALA A 107 -38.91 25.08 77.36
CA ALA A 107 -37.81 25.62 78.16
C ALA A 107 -38.25 26.80 79.06
N GLY A 108 -39.32 27.51 78.70
CA GLY A 108 -39.88 28.55 79.55
C GLY A 108 -40.48 28.04 80.87
N ALA A 109 -40.86 26.76 80.96
CA ALA A 109 -41.45 26.19 82.17
C ALA A 109 -40.43 26.08 83.32
N ILE A 110 -39.21 25.63 83.03
CA ILE A 110 -38.14 25.53 84.03
C ILE A 110 -37.67 26.92 84.48
N VAL A 111 -37.60 27.89 83.57
CA VAL A 111 -37.27 29.29 83.89
C VAL A 111 -38.29 29.92 84.84
N LYS A 112 -39.59 29.72 84.58
CA LYS A 112 -40.65 30.23 85.47
C LYS A 112 -40.63 29.57 86.86
N LEU A 113 -40.32 28.28 86.92
CA LEU A 113 -40.14 27.56 88.18
C LEU A 113 -38.92 28.08 88.95
N ASP A 114 -37.83 28.39 88.26
CA ASP A 114 -36.66 29.04 88.85
C ASP A 114 -37.00 30.42 89.40
N GLU A 115 -37.68 31.27 88.62
CA GLU A 115 -38.11 32.61 89.08
C GLU A 115 -38.96 32.52 90.34
N THR A 116 -39.94 31.60 90.34
CA THR A 116 -40.87 31.41 91.45
C THR A 116 -40.17 30.83 92.68
N GLY A 117 -39.39 29.77 92.51
CA GLY A 117 -38.71 29.08 93.61
C GLY A 117 -37.58 29.94 94.21
N ASN A 118 -36.80 30.64 93.40
CA ASN A 118 -35.75 31.54 93.89
C ASN A 118 -36.33 32.76 94.60
N LEU A 119 -37.45 33.31 94.12
CA LEU A 119 -38.15 34.39 94.83
C LEU A 119 -38.58 33.92 96.23
N MET A 120 -39.22 32.75 96.34
CA MET A 120 -39.61 32.17 97.63
C MET A 120 -38.42 31.94 98.56
N VAL A 121 -37.30 31.46 98.03
CA VAL A 121 -36.06 31.29 98.81
C VAL A 121 -35.53 32.64 99.30
N SER A 122 -35.53 33.66 98.45
CA SER A 122 -35.04 35.00 98.79
C SER A 122 -35.89 35.72 99.85
N GLU A 123 -37.19 35.44 99.88
CA GLU A 123 -38.14 35.97 100.86
C GLU A 123 -38.09 35.22 102.20
N GLY A 124 -37.20 34.23 102.37
CA GLY A 124 -37.00 33.49 103.62
C GLY A 124 -38.10 32.46 103.90
N HIS A 125 -38.72 31.92 102.85
CA HIS A 125 -39.81 30.94 102.97
C HIS A 125 -39.40 29.71 103.80
N PHE A 126 -40.31 29.17 104.63
CA PHE A 126 -40.01 28.09 105.59
C PHE A 126 -39.46 26.80 104.96
N ALA A 127 -39.76 26.54 103.67
CA ALA A 127 -39.35 25.36 102.91
C ALA A 127 -38.18 25.63 101.93
N SER A 128 -37.40 26.68 102.13
CA SER A 128 -36.35 27.12 101.19
C SER A 128 -35.34 26.03 100.79
N GLU A 129 -34.92 25.18 101.73
CA GLU A 129 -33.97 24.09 101.42
C GLU A 129 -34.58 23.04 100.47
N THR A 130 -35.83 22.66 100.72
CA THR A 130 -36.57 21.71 99.90
C THR A 130 -36.78 22.26 98.49
N ILE A 131 -37.16 23.54 98.38
CA ILE A 131 -37.32 24.23 97.08
C ILE A 131 -36.02 24.20 96.29
N ARG A 132 -34.88 24.54 96.93
CA ARG A 132 -33.57 24.55 96.26
C ARG A 132 -33.15 23.16 95.78
N THR A 133 -33.30 22.15 96.63
CA THR A 133 -33.00 20.75 96.29
C THR A 133 -33.84 20.30 95.10
N ARG A 134 -35.13 20.66 95.08
CA ARG A 134 -36.04 20.30 94.01
C ARG A 134 -35.70 20.96 92.67
N LEU A 135 -35.35 22.26 92.69
CA LEU A 135 -34.87 22.97 91.50
C LEU A 135 -33.58 22.34 90.94
N MET A 136 -32.62 21.99 91.80
CA MET A 136 -31.38 21.32 91.38
C MET A 136 -31.65 19.95 90.71
N GLU A 137 -32.58 19.17 91.26
CA GLU A 137 -32.97 17.89 90.66
C GLU A 137 -33.60 18.07 89.28
N LEU A 138 -34.52 19.03 89.14
CA LEU A 138 -35.14 19.37 87.86
C LEU A 138 -34.12 19.85 86.83
N HIS A 139 -33.16 20.69 87.22
CA HIS A 139 -32.05 21.12 86.35
C HIS A 139 -31.22 19.94 85.86
N ARG A 140 -30.85 19.02 86.76
CA ARG A 140 -30.10 17.81 86.39
C ARG A 140 -30.88 16.94 85.40
N LEU A 141 -32.18 16.76 85.61
CA LEU A 141 -33.05 16.00 84.69
C LEU A 141 -33.20 16.71 83.34
N TRP A 142 -33.33 18.03 83.35
CA TRP A 142 -33.40 18.85 82.14
C TRP A 142 -32.11 18.79 81.32
N GLU A 143 -30.96 18.94 81.96
CA GLU A 143 -29.64 18.79 81.33
C GLU A 143 -29.46 17.39 80.75
N LEU A 144 -29.86 16.34 81.48
CA LEU A 144 -29.81 14.97 81.00
C LEU A 144 -30.72 14.77 79.77
N LEU A 145 -31.92 15.35 79.76
CA LEU A 145 -32.82 15.33 78.60
C LEU A 145 -32.17 16.01 77.39
N LEU A 146 -31.58 17.19 77.56
CA LEU A 146 -30.88 17.90 76.48
C LEU A 146 -29.67 17.10 75.96
N MET A 147 -28.91 16.49 76.85
CA MET A 147 -27.79 15.61 76.51
C MET A 147 -28.26 14.40 75.68
N LYS A 148 -29.27 13.67 76.17
CA LYS A 148 -29.80 12.47 75.48
C LYS A 148 -30.44 12.80 74.15
N MET A 149 -31.18 13.91 74.08
CA MET A 149 -31.72 14.43 72.83
C MET A 149 -30.62 14.71 71.82
N ARG A 150 -29.56 15.46 72.21
CA ARG A 150 -28.45 15.78 71.32
C ARG A 150 -27.69 14.52 70.87
N GLU A 151 -27.42 13.59 71.79
CA GLU A 151 -26.82 12.29 71.46
C GLU A 151 -27.64 11.54 70.40
N LYS A 152 -28.98 11.48 70.57
CA LYS A 152 -29.88 10.85 69.62
C LYS A 152 -29.85 11.54 68.25
N GLY A 153 -29.83 12.87 68.22
CA GLY A 153 -29.73 13.65 66.98
C GLY A 153 -28.45 13.37 66.21
N VAL A 154 -27.30 13.37 66.90
CA VAL A 154 -26.00 13.02 66.29
C VAL A 154 -26.02 11.59 65.73
N LYS A 155 -26.52 10.61 66.48
CA LYS A 155 -26.60 9.22 66.04
C LYS A 155 -27.54 9.01 64.85
N LEU A 156 -28.67 9.72 64.80
CA LEU A 156 -29.58 9.68 63.64
C LEU A 156 -28.92 10.25 62.38
N LEU A 157 -28.21 11.37 62.51
CA LEU A 157 -27.48 11.97 61.38
C LEU A 157 -26.34 11.05 60.91
N GLN A 158 -25.59 10.45 61.82
CA GLN A 158 -24.56 9.46 61.52
C GLN A 158 -25.14 8.25 60.77
N ALA A 159 -26.22 7.64 61.28
CA ALA A 159 -26.90 6.53 60.62
C ALA A 159 -27.41 6.90 59.21
N GLN A 160 -27.95 8.11 59.03
CA GLN A 160 -28.39 8.60 57.72
C GLN A 160 -27.23 8.73 56.73
N LYS A 161 -26.13 9.36 57.15
CA LYS A 161 -24.94 9.53 56.31
C LYS A 161 -24.32 8.18 55.94
N LEU A 162 -24.28 7.23 56.88
CA LEU A 162 -23.77 5.87 56.60
C LEU A 162 -24.63 5.15 55.55
N VAL A 163 -25.95 5.16 55.71
CA VAL A 163 -26.85 4.52 54.72
C VAL A 163 -26.71 5.15 53.35
N GLN A 164 -26.59 6.48 53.29
CA GLN A 164 -26.32 7.19 52.03
C GLN A 164 -24.99 6.73 51.42
N TYR A 165 -23.91 6.70 52.19
CA TYR A 165 -22.60 6.25 51.72
C TYR A 165 -22.60 4.79 51.22
N LEU A 166 -23.25 3.88 51.95
CA LEU A 166 -23.35 2.47 51.56
C LEU A 166 -24.09 2.32 50.23
N ARG A 167 -25.15 3.10 50.02
CA ARG A 167 -25.89 3.12 48.75
C ARG A 167 -25.02 3.63 47.60
N GLU A 168 -24.27 4.72 47.78
CA GLU A 168 -23.36 5.22 46.75
C GLU A 168 -22.26 4.19 46.40
N CYS A 169 -21.78 3.43 47.40
CA CYS A 169 -20.84 2.33 47.16
C CYS A 169 -21.47 1.21 46.33
N GLU A 170 -22.69 0.79 46.68
CA GLU A 170 -23.44 -0.25 45.99
C GLU A 170 -23.76 0.15 44.55
N ASP A 171 -24.25 1.38 44.34
CA ASP A 171 -24.54 1.93 43.00
C ASP A 171 -23.29 1.94 42.10
N VAL A 172 -22.08 2.13 42.65
CA VAL A 172 -20.82 2.05 41.91
C VAL A 172 -20.39 0.60 41.66
N LEU A 173 -20.52 -0.28 42.65
CA LEU A 173 -20.17 -1.70 42.52
C LEU A 173 -21.07 -2.42 41.51
N ASP A 174 -22.37 -2.15 41.53
CA ASP A 174 -23.33 -2.69 40.57
C ASP A 174 -22.97 -2.27 39.14
N TRP A 175 -22.64 -0.99 38.96
CA TRP A 175 -22.16 -0.50 37.67
C TRP A 175 -20.87 -1.19 37.21
N ILE A 176 -19.91 -1.40 38.11
CA ILE A 176 -18.66 -2.11 37.80
C ILE A 176 -18.96 -3.54 37.34
N ASN A 177 -19.82 -4.26 38.08
CA ASN A 177 -20.19 -5.63 37.78
C ASN A 177 -20.93 -5.73 36.44
N ASP A 178 -21.87 -4.81 36.16
CA ASP A 178 -22.61 -4.75 34.89
C ASP A 178 -21.67 -4.54 33.69
N LYS A 179 -20.63 -3.72 33.86
CA LYS A 179 -19.65 -3.43 32.80
C LYS A 179 -18.56 -4.49 32.68
N GLU A 180 -18.39 -5.37 33.68
CA GLU A 180 -17.35 -6.41 33.66
C GLU A 180 -17.49 -7.33 32.43
N ALA A 181 -18.72 -7.67 32.03
CA ALA A 181 -18.99 -8.51 30.87
C ALA A 181 -18.42 -7.95 29.54
N ILE A 182 -18.33 -6.62 29.40
CA ILE A 182 -17.79 -5.97 28.20
C ILE A 182 -16.26 -6.18 28.11
N VAL A 183 -15.56 -6.03 29.23
CA VAL A 183 -14.09 -6.14 29.28
C VAL A 183 -13.60 -7.59 29.33
N THR A 184 -14.44 -8.53 29.77
CA THR A 184 -14.12 -9.97 29.78
C THR A 184 -14.54 -10.70 28.52
N SER A 185 -15.20 -10.03 27.57
CA SER A 185 -15.54 -10.66 26.28
C SER A 185 -14.28 -11.16 25.57
N GLU A 186 -14.36 -12.35 24.98
CA GLU A 186 -13.28 -12.96 24.20
C GLU A 186 -13.45 -12.74 22.68
N GLU A 187 -14.56 -12.16 22.25
CA GLU A 187 -14.84 -11.91 20.83
C GLU A 187 -13.87 -10.86 20.27
N LEU A 188 -13.09 -11.19 19.24
CA LEU A 188 -12.11 -10.26 18.65
C LEU A 188 -12.47 -9.81 17.23
N GLY A 189 -13.59 -10.28 16.69
CA GLY A 189 -14.01 -10.04 15.31
C GLY A 189 -13.47 -11.09 14.34
N GLN A 190 -14.24 -11.35 13.28
CA GLN A 190 -13.94 -12.40 12.28
C GLN A 190 -13.22 -11.83 11.05
N ASP A 191 -13.54 -10.58 10.72
CA ASP A 191 -12.97 -9.78 9.65
C ASP A 191 -12.65 -8.36 10.18
N LEU A 192 -12.03 -7.53 9.33
CA LEU A 192 -11.58 -6.21 9.73
C LEU A 192 -12.76 -5.29 10.09
N GLU A 193 -13.84 -5.32 9.31
CA GLU A 193 -15.04 -4.52 9.54
C GLU A 193 -15.66 -4.84 10.89
N HIS A 194 -15.76 -6.12 11.25
CA HIS A 194 -16.27 -6.55 12.54
C HIS A 194 -15.34 -6.09 13.69
N VAL A 195 -14.01 -6.21 13.53
CA VAL A 195 -13.06 -5.72 14.55
C VAL A 195 -13.21 -4.21 14.75
N GLU A 196 -13.33 -3.43 13.68
CA GLU A 196 -13.51 -1.97 13.74
C GLU A 196 -14.81 -1.58 14.46
N VAL A 197 -15.90 -2.32 14.23
CA VAL A 197 -17.16 -2.15 14.97
C VAL A 197 -16.96 -2.44 16.46
N LEU A 198 -16.23 -3.51 16.80
CA LEU A 198 -15.93 -3.85 18.20
C LEU A 198 -15.03 -2.80 18.87
N GLN A 199 -14.04 -2.27 18.15
CA GLN A 199 -13.18 -1.18 18.62
C GLN A 199 -14.00 0.06 18.92
N LYS A 200 -14.88 0.47 18.00
CA LYS A 200 -15.75 1.64 18.20
C LYS A 200 -16.69 1.47 19.40
N LYS A 201 -17.32 0.30 19.55
CA LYS A 201 -18.13 -0.02 20.74
C LYS A 201 -17.30 0.04 22.02
N PHE A 202 -16.03 -0.36 21.95
CA PHE A 202 -15.12 -0.32 23.09
C PHE A 202 -14.67 1.11 23.42
N GLU A 203 -14.49 1.98 22.44
CA GLU A 203 -14.22 3.41 22.64
C GLU A 203 -15.39 4.13 23.35
N GLU A 204 -16.63 3.77 22.99
CA GLU A 204 -17.84 4.23 23.71
C GLU A 204 -17.78 3.78 25.18
N PHE A 205 -17.43 2.52 25.44
CA PHE A 205 -17.21 2.02 26.80
C PHE A 205 -16.07 2.75 27.53
N GLN A 206 -14.96 3.08 26.86
CA GLN A 206 -13.86 3.83 27.48
C GLN A 206 -14.28 5.25 27.87
N THR A 207 -15.16 5.87 27.07
CA THR A 207 -15.75 7.17 27.41
C THR A 207 -16.63 7.06 28.65
N ASP A 208 -17.49 6.03 28.72
CA ASP A 208 -18.29 5.72 29.91
C ASP A 208 -17.40 5.50 31.15
N LEU A 209 -16.31 4.75 30.99
CA LEU A 209 -15.35 4.44 32.05
C LEU A 209 -14.66 5.71 32.56
N ALA A 210 -14.26 6.62 31.67
CA ALA A 210 -13.66 7.90 32.08
C ALA A 210 -14.65 8.77 32.85
N ALA A 211 -15.92 8.83 32.41
CA ALA A 211 -16.96 9.60 33.08
C ALA A 211 -17.29 9.07 34.49
N HIS A 212 -17.24 7.75 34.69
CA HIS A 212 -17.55 7.13 36.00
C HIS A 212 -16.42 7.24 37.03
N GLU A 213 -15.22 7.67 36.62
CA GLU A 213 -14.12 7.94 37.55
C GLU A 213 -14.49 9.00 38.59
N GLU A 214 -15.32 9.99 38.22
CA GLU A 214 -15.79 11.03 39.14
C GLU A 214 -16.63 10.44 40.28
N ARG A 215 -17.56 9.52 40.00
CA ARG A 215 -18.37 8.84 41.04
C ARG A 215 -17.52 8.05 42.03
N VAL A 216 -16.48 7.36 41.55
CA VAL A 216 -15.54 6.64 42.43
C VAL A 216 -14.78 7.64 43.33
N ASN A 217 -14.39 8.79 42.78
CA ASN A 217 -13.76 9.86 43.56
C ASN A 217 -14.71 10.47 44.59
N GLU A 218 -15.98 10.66 44.25
CA GLU A 218 -17.01 11.13 45.19
C GLU A 218 -17.22 10.18 46.36
N VAL A 219 -17.29 8.86 46.12
CA VAL A 219 -17.34 7.84 47.17
C VAL A 219 -16.10 7.93 48.08
N ASN A 220 -14.91 8.09 47.49
CA ASN A 220 -13.67 8.25 48.26
C ASN A 220 -13.67 9.52 49.12
N ILE A 221 -14.16 10.65 48.59
CA ILE A 221 -14.30 11.91 49.32
C ILE A 221 -15.33 11.76 50.45
N PHE A 222 -16.45 11.08 50.21
CA PHE A 222 -17.47 10.85 51.23
C PHE A 222 -16.91 9.96 52.35
N ALA A 223 -16.23 8.86 52.02
CA ALA A 223 -15.53 8.02 53.00
C ALA A 223 -14.55 8.84 53.85
N ALA A 224 -13.73 9.69 53.22
CA ALA A 224 -12.77 10.54 53.91
C ALA A 224 -13.45 11.53 54.88
N LYS A 225 -14.57 12.14 54.47
CA LYS A 225 -15.37 13.02 55.33
C LYS A 225 -15.93 12.28 56.54
N LEU A 226 -16.47 11.07 56.37
CA LEU A 226 -17.00 10.27 57.49
C LEU A 226 -15.90 9.85 58.48
N VAL A 227 -14.71 9.52 57.97
CA VAL A 227 -13.54 9.23 58.81
C VAL A 227 -13.10 10.47 59.59
N GLN A 228 -13.07 11.64 58.94
CA GLN A 228 -12.72 12.92 59.57
C GLN A 228 -13.73 13.33 60.67
N GLU A 229 -15.01 13.01 60.47
CA GLU A 229 -16.09 13.23 61.46
C GLU A 229 -16.09 12.19 62.60
N GLU A 230 -15.09 11.29 62.66
CA GLU A 230 -14.98 10.22 63.66
C GLU A 230 -16.24 9.33 63.74
N HIS A 231 -16.79 8.98 62.56
CA HIS A 231 -17.99 8.15 62.48
C HIS A 231 -17.77 6.78 63.19
N PRO A 232 -18.73 6.29 64.02
CA PRO A 232 -18.56 5.05 64.80
C PRO A 232 -18.23 3.81 63.96
N GLU A 233 -18.75 3.75 62.73
CA GLU A 233 -18.58 2.63 61.78
C GLU A 233 -17.37 2.81 60.83
N VAL A 234 -16.26 3.38 61.31
CA VAL A 234 -15.08 3.72 60.48
C VAL A 234 -14.46 2.49 59.77
N GLU A 235 -14.50 1.33 60.42
CA GLU A 235 -13.99 0.07 59.86
C GLU A 235 -14.81 -0.36 58.65
N LEU A 236 -16.15 -0.38 58.78
CA LEU A 236 -17.06 -0.71 57.69
C LEU A 236 -16.90 0.26 56.51
N ILE A 237 -16.81 1.57 56.80
CA ILE A 237 -16.59 2.61 55.78
C ILE A 237 -15.31 2.33 55.00
N THR A 238 -14.22 2.01 55.71
CA THR A 238 -12.91 1.71 55.13
C THR A 238 -12.94 0.44 54.28
N VAL A 239 -13.60 -0.62 54.76
CA VAL A 239 -13.76 -1.88 54.02
C VAL A 239 -14.50 -1.62 52.69
N LYS A 240 -15.63 -0.91 52.74
CA LYS A 240 -16.44 -0.60 51.55
C LYS A 240 -15.71 0.30 50.56
N ARG A 241 -14.95 1.30 51.05
CA ARG A 241 -14.10 2.14 50.19
C ARG A 241 -13.06 1.30 49.45
N ASN A 242 -12.41 0.38 50.16
CA ASN A 242 -11.38 -0.48 49.58
C ASN A 242 -11.98 -1.47 48.57
N GLU A 243 -13.18 -1.99 48.82
CA GLU A 243 -13.94 -2.84 47.89
C GLU A 243 -14.22 -2.12 46.57
N VAL A 244 -14.78 -0.90 46.63
CA VAL A 244 -15.04 -0.06 45.45
C VAL A 244 -13.75 0.21 44.67
N ASN A 245 -12.69 0.64 45.36
CA ASN A 245 -11.41 0.94 44.70
C ASN A 245 -10.77 -0.31 44.08
N ALA A 246 -10.85 -1.47 44.74
CA ALA A 246 -10.33 -2.72 44.18
C ALA A 246 -11.11 -3.15 42.94
N GLY A 247 -12.44 -3.05 42.96
CA GLY A 247 -13.30 -3.30 41.80
C GLY A 247 -12.97 -2.36 40.64
N TRP A 248 -12.81 -1.06 40.91
CA TRP A 248 -12.46 -0.05 39.91
C TRP A 248 -11.12 -0.33 39.24
N GLN A 249 -10.07 -0.61 40.03
CA GLN A 249 -8.74 -0.90 39.50
C GLN A 249 -8.73 -2.19 38.68
N ARG A 250 -9.47 -3.21 39.11
CA ARG A 250 -9.64 -4.46 38.35
C ARG A 250 -10.30 -4.20 36.99
N LEU A 251 -11.40 -3.44 36.96
CA LEU A 251 -12.10 -3.07 35.73
C LEU A 251 -11.18 -2.31 34.77
N LYS A 252 -10.41 -1.32 35.27
CA LYS A 252 -9.41 -0.59 34.48
C LYS A 252 -8.34 -1.50 33.88
N GLY A 253 -7.80 -2.43 34.67
CA GLY A 253 -6.80 -3.38 34.20
C GLY A 253 -7.33 -4.30 33.10
N LEU A 254 -8.55 -4.82 33.27
CA LEU A 254 -9.23 -5.63 32.26
C LEU A 254 -9.54 -4.83 30.99
N ALA A 255 -9.98 -3.59 31.14
CA ALA A 255 -10.25 -2.69 30.01
C ALA A 255 -8.99 -2.45 29.16
N LEU A 256 -7.85 -2.20 29.80
CA LEU A 256 -6.58 -2.02 29.10
C LEU A 256 -6.14 -3.30 28.36
N SER A 257 -6.30 -4.47 28.99
CA SER A 257 -5.99 -5.75 28.33
C SER A 257 -6.89 -6.01 27.12
N ARG A 258 -8.19 -5.75 27.24
CA ARG A 258 -9.17 -5.89 26.16
C ARG A 258 -8.85 -4.94 24.99
N GLN A 259 -8.49 -3.68 25.29
CA GLN A 259 -8.05 -2.71 24.28
C GLN A 259 -6.85 -3.23 23.49
N GLY A 260 -5.82 -3.74 24.18
CA GLY A 260 -4.64 -4.30 23.54
C GLY A 260 -4.96 -5.49 22.64
N LYS A 261 -5.86 -6.39 23.08
CA LYS A 261 -6.32 -7.53 22.27
C LYS A 261 -7.08 -7.09 21.01
N LEU A 262 -8.01 -6.14 21.13
CA LEU A 262 -8.77 -5.61 19.99
C LEU A 262 -7.88 -4.86 19.00
N PHE A 263 -6.89 -4.11 19.51
CA PHE A 263 -5.91 -3.43 18.67
C PHE A 263 -5.05 -4.43 17.89
N GLY A 264 -4.49 -5.43 18.58
CA GLY A 264 -3.69 -6.48 17.93
C GLY A 264 -4.50 -7.29 16.91
N ALA A 265 -5.76 -7.60 17.20
CA ALA A 265 -6.65 -8.25 16.24
C ALA A 265 -6.86 -7.40 14.98
N ALA A 266 -7.03 -6.08 15.13
CA ALA A 266 -7.19 -5.18 13.99
C ALA A 266 -5.93 -5.06 13.14
N GLU A 267 -4.73 -5.03 13.75
CA GLU A 267 -3.47 -5.04 13.01
C GLU A 267 -3.34 -6.32 12.16
N VAL A 268 -3.62 -7.49 12.75
CA VAL A 268 -3.55 -8.77 12.04
C VAL A 268 -4.57 -8.85 10.90
N GLN A 269 -5.79 -8.36 11.10
CA GLN A 269 -6.81 -8.37 10.05
C GLN A 269 -6.52 -7.39 8.91
N ARG A 270 -5.92 -6.22 9.20
CA ARG A 270 -5.42 -5.31 8.15
C ARG A 270 -4.33 -5.97 7.33
N PHE A 271 -3.38 -6.63 7.98
CA PHE A 271 -2.33 -7.38 7.29
C PHE A 271 -2.93 -8.46 6.38
N ASN A 272 -3.88 -9.25 6.88
CA ASN A 272 -4.55 -10.28 6.07
C ASN A 272 -5.23 -9.68 4.84
N ARG A 273 -5.95 -8.57 4.99
CA ARG A 273 -6.60 -7.88 3.87
C ARG A 273 -5.58 -7.38 2.84
N ASP A 274 -4.52 -6.72 3.28
CA ASP A 274 -3.47 -6.22 2.38
C ASP A 274 -2.77 -7.37 1.62
N VAL A 275 -2.57 -8.51 2.27
CA VAL A 275 -2.07 -9.73 1.64
C VAL A 275 -3.05 -10.26 0.60
N ASP A 276 -4.33 -10.40 0.94
CA ASP A 276 -5.36 -10.93 0.04
C ASP A 276 -5.58 -10.02 -1.19
N GLU A 277 -5.56 -8.70 -1.00
CA GLU A 277 -5.61 -7.72 -2.09
C GLU A 277 -4.38 -7.84 -3.00
N THR A 278 -3.18 -7.98 -2.42
CA THR A 278 -1.94 -8.15 -3.19
C THR A 278 -1.95 -9.47 -3.98
N ILE A 279 -2.42 -10.57 -3.37
CA ILE A 279 -2.63 -11.85 -4.06
C ILE A 279 -3.66 -11.69 -5.19
N GLY A 280 -4.73 -10.92 -4.97
CA GLY A 280 -5.70 -10.59 -6.00
C GLY A 280 -5.07 -9.92 -7.22
N TRP A 281 -4.21 -8.91 -7.00
CA TRP A 281 -3.45 -8.26 -8.07
C TRP A 281 -2.48 -9.21 -8.77
N ILE A 282 -1.78 -10.07 -8.01
CA ILE A 282 -0.90 -11.10 -8.59
C ILE A 282 -1.71 -12.01 -9.53
N LYS A 283 -2.85 -12.53 -9.09
CA LYS A 283 -3.71 -13.41 -9.92
C LYS A 283 -4.26 -12.70 -11.16
N GLU A 284 -4.60 -11.42 -11.06
CA GLU A 284 -4.99 -10.61 -12.23
C GLU A 284 -3.86 -10.52 -13.26
N LYS A 285 -2.62 -10.23 -12.81
CA LYS A 285 -1.45 -10.17 -13.70
C LYS A 285 -1.10 -11.54 -14.29
N GLU A 286 -1.25 -12.61 -13.52
CA GLU A 286 -1.09 -13.99 -13.99
C GLU A 286 -2.07 -14.29 -15.15
N GLN A 287 -3.34 -13.91 -15.01
CA GLN A 287 -4.34 -14.10 -16.07
C GLN A 287 -3.99 -13.34 -17.36
N LEU A 288 -3.39 -12.15 -17.26
CA LEU A 288 -2.91 -11.40 -18.44
C LEU A 288 -1.76 -12.10 -19.18
N MET A 289 -1.02 -12.97 -18.49
CA MET A 289 0.11 -13.73 -19.04
C MET A 289 -0.27 -15.14 -19.50
N ALA A 290 -1.49 -15.59 -19.23
CA ALA A 290 -1.99 -16.94 -19.56
C ALA A 290 -2.20 -17.21 -21.06
N SER A 291 -2.04 -16.20 -21.93
CA SER A 291 -2.24 -16.36 -23.37
C SER A 291 -1.09 -17.12 -24.03
N ASP A 292 -1.34 -18.23 -24.72
CA ASP A 292 -0.32 -18.94 -25.51
C ASP A 292 0.04 -18.26 -26.84
N ASP A 293 -0.29 -16.97 -27.02
CA ASP A 293 0.14 -16.19 -28.18
C ASP A 293 1.58 -15.71 -27.99
N PHE A 294 2.46 -16.21 -28.86
CA PHE A 294 3.88 -15.85 -28.95
C PHE A 294 4.24 -15.13 -30.24
N GLY A 295 3.24 -14.69 -31.03
CA GLY A 295 3.41 -13.99 -32.30
C GLY A 295 3.72 -14.92 -33.48
N ARG A 296 3.35 -14.46 -34.68
CA ARG A 296 3.44 -15.24 -35.93
C ARG A 296 4.36 -14.62 -36.99
N ASP A 297 4.82 -13.41 -36.71
CA ASP A 297 5.69 -12.61 -37.57
C ASP A 297 6.53 -11.67 -36.70
N LEU A 298 7.62 -11.13 -37.23
CA LEU A 298 8.57 -10.32 -36.45
C LEU A 298 7.90 -9.11 -35.75
N ALA A 299 6.96 -8.44 -36.43
CA ALA A 299 6.27 -7.27 -35.89
C ALA A 299 5.36 -7.63 -34.71
N SER A 300 4.60 -8.72 -34.83
CA SER A 300 3.71 -9.22 -33.77
C SER A 300 4.49 -9.69 -32.54
N VAL A 301 5.61 -10.42 -32.71
CA VAL A 301 6.46 -10.83 -31.57
C VAL A 301 7.07 -9.61 -30.87
N GLN A 302 7.59 -8.63 -31.63
CA GLN A 302 8.12 -7.39 -31.05
C GLN A 302 7.06 -6.60 -30.26
N ALA A 303 5.81 -6.56 -30.74
CA ALA A 303 4.73 -5.93 -30.00
C ALA A 303 4.40 -6.67 -28.70
N LEU A 304 4.39 -8.01 -28.73
CA LEU A 304 4.16 -8.85 -27.54
C LEU A 304 5.30 -8.72 -26.52
N LEU A 305 6.55 -8.66 -26.96
CA LEU A 305 7.71 -8.41 -26.09
C LEU A 305 7.58 -7.05 -25.38
N ARG A 306 7.26 -5.97 -26.09
CA ARG A 306 7.04 -4.65 -25.46
C ARG A 306 5.90 -4.66 -24.45
N LYS A 307 4.81 -5.37 -24.75
CA LYS A 307 3.69 -5.55 -23.81
C LYS A 307 4.15 -6.32 -22.56
N HIS A 308 4.97 -7.35 -22.74
CA HIS A 308 5.51 -8.15 -21.64
C HIS A 308 6.48 -7.35 -20.77
N GLU A 309 7.37 -6.54 -21.35
CA GLU A 309 8.20 -5.59 -20.58
C GLU A 309 7.35 -4.63 -19.73
N GLY A 310 6.16 -4.26 -20.21
CA GLY A 310 5.18 -3.49 -19.44
C GLY A 310 4.76 -4.23 -18.17
N LEU A 311 4.40 -5.51 -18.31
CA LEU A 311 4.03 -6.38 -17.19
C LEU A 311 5.21 -6.61 -16.23
N GLU A 312 6.44 -6.76 -16.72
CA GLU A 312 7.63 -6.91 -15.87
C GLU A 312 7.89 -5.67 -14.99
N ARG A 313 7.60 -4.46 -15.50
CA ARG A 313 7.66 -3.24 -14.68
C ARG A 313 6.59 -3.23 -13.59
N ASP A 314 5.37 -3.68 -13.90
CA ASP A 314 4.31 -3.84 -12.90
C ASP A 314 4.71 -4.87 -11.82
N LEU A 315 5.35 -5.98 -12.23
CA LEU A 315 5.87 -6.98 -11.30
C LEU A 315 6.95 -6.39 -10.39
N ALA A 316 7.86 -5.56 -10.89
CA ALA A 316 8.86 -4.92 -10.04
C ALA A 316 8.23 -4.09 -8.90
N ALA A 317 7.12 -3.38 -9.18
CA ALA A 317 6.38 -2.65 -8.15
C ALA A 317 5.68 -3.58 -7.14
N LEU A 318 5.16 -4.71 -7.60
CA LEU A 318 4.59 -5.75 -6.73
C LEU A 318 5.67 -6.40 -5.85
N GLU A 319 6.90 -6.55 -6.34
CA GLU A 319 8.01 -7.10 -5.56
C GLU A 319 8.28 -6.26 -4.29
N ASP A 320 8.30 -4.94 -4.43
CA ASP A 320 8.48 -4.03 -3.30
C ASP A 320 7.33 -4.12 -2.29
N LYS A 321 6.09 -4.27 -2.77
CA LYS A 321 4.91 -4.49 -1.92
C LYS A 321 4.99 -5.82 -1.18
N VAL A 322 5.40 -6.91 -1.85
CA VAL A 322 5.60 -8.23 -1.23
C VAL A 322 6.68 -8.18 -0.16
N LYS A 323 7.81 -7.51 -0.42
CA LYS A 323 8.88 -7.31 0.58
C LYS A 323 8.37 -6.55 1.80
N ALA A 324 7.62 -5.46 1.58
CA ALA A 324 7.05 -4.68 2.67
C ALA A 324 6.09 -5.51 3.54
N LEU A 325 5.22 -6.32 2.92
CA LEU A 325 4.32 -7.23 3.64
C LEU A 325 5.07 -8.35 4.37
N CYS A 326 6.18 -8.85 3.84
CA CYS A 326 7.03 -9.81 4.55
C CYS A 326 7.65 -9.19 5.80
N SER A 327 8.18 -7.97 5.72
CA SER A 327 8.72 -7.26 6.89
C SER A 327 7.65 -6.93 7.92
N GLU A 328 6.45 -6.56 7.47
CA GLU A 328 5.30 -6.33 8.36
C GLU A 328 4.85 -7.63 9.04
N SER A 329 4.87 -8.75 8.32
CA SER A 329 4.62 -10.08 8.88
C SER A 329 5.62 -10.40 10.00
N ASP A 330 6.92 -10.19 9.77
CA ASP A 330 7.96 -10.42 10.78
C ASP A 330 7.70 -9.59 12.04
N ARG A 331 7.41 -8.29 11.88
CA ARG A 331 7.06 -7.38 12.99
C ARG A 331 5.82 -7.85 13.76
N LEU A 332 4.76 -8.24 13.06
CA LEU A 332 3.50 -8.66 13.69
C LEU A 332 3.64 -10.00 14.42
N GLN A 333 4.50 -10.91 13.94
CA GLN A 333 4.78 -12.17 14.62
C GLN A 333 5.51 -11.93 15.96
N GLU A 334 6.41 -10.94 16.01
CA GLU A 334 7.09 -10.55 17.26
C GLU A 334 6.13 -9.86 18.25
N SER A 335 5.28 -8.94 17.76
CA SER A 335 4.38 -8.19 18.63
C SER A 335 3.14 -8.98 19.07
N HIS A 336 2.70 -9.96 18.28
CA HIS A 336 1.50 -10.77 18.54
C HIS A 336 1.78 -12.29 18.45
N PRO A 337 2.57 -12.88 19.37
CA PRO A 337 3.00 -14.27 19.28
C PRO A 337 1.85 -15.30 19.18
N GLN A 338 0.69 -15.01 19.78
CA GLN A 338 -0.48 -15.88 19.69
C GLN A 338 -1.05 -16.03 18.27
N ASN A 339 -0.87 -15.01 17.42
CA ASN A 339 -1.35 -14.99 16.04
C ASN A 339 -0.25 -15.35 15.03
N ALA A 340 0.99 -15.53 15.49
CA ALA A 340 2.14 -15.78 14.63
C ALA A 340 1.95 -16.96 13.65
N PRO A 341 1.37 -18.12 14.05
CA PRO A 341 1.11 -19.22 13.12
C PRO A 341 0.19 -18.83 11.96
N GLN A 342 -0.87 -18.06 12.24
CA GLN A 342 -1.82 -17.62 11.20
C GLN A 342 -1.17 -16.60 10.25
N ILE A 343 -0.44 -15.64 10.82
CA ILE A 343 0.31 -14.62 10.05
C ILE A 343 1.34 -15.30 9.14
N GLN A 344 2.04 -16.33 9.65
CA GLN A 344 3.02 -17.09 8.89
C GLN A 344 2.38 -17.84 7.71
N VAL A 345 1.23 -18.50 7.92
CA VAL A 345 0.49 -19.16 6.82
C VAL A 345 0.11 -18.15 5.73
N LYS A 346 -0.36 -16.96 6.11
CA LYS A 346 -0.71 -15.90 5.14
C LYS A 346 0.51 -15.36 4.39
N ARG A 347 1.64 -15.21 5.06
CA ARG A 347 2.92 -14.84 4.43
C ARG A 347 3.37 -15.90 3.43
N GLU A 348 3.31 -17.18 3.80
CA GLU A 348 3.69 -18.30 2.92
C GLU A 348 2.78 -18.35 1.69
N GLU A 349 1.47 -18.11 1.85
CA GLU A 349 0.54 -17.98 0.74
C GLU A 349 0.95 -16.86 -0.23
N LEU A 350 1.29 -15.67 0.29
CA LEU A 350 1.77 -14.55 -0.54
C LEU A 350 3.05 -14.91 -1.29
N ILE A 351 4.03 -15.49 -0.60
CA ILE A 351 5.33 -15.87 -1.19
C ILE A 351 5.12 -16.92 -2.29
N ALA A 352 4.29 -17.94 -2.04
CA ALA A 352 4.00 -18.98 -3.03
C ALA A 352 3.37 -18.40 -4.30
N ASN A 353 2.38 -17.50 -4.18
CA ASN A 353 1.78 -16.82 -5.34
C ASN A 353 2.81 -15.93 -6.05
N TRP A 354 3.68 -15.25 -5.30
CA TRP A 354 4.73 -14.39 -5.85
C TRP A 354 5.78 -15.18 -6.64
N ASP A 355 6.25 -16.31 -6.12
CA ASP A 355 7.21 -17.18 -6.81
C ASP A 355 6.60 -17.84 -8.05
N GLN A 356 5.31 -18.20 -7.98
CA GLN A 356 4.57 -18.72 -9.13
C GLN A 356 4.51 -17.71 -10.29
N ILE A 357 4.07 -16.47 -10.04
CA ILE A 357 3.98 -15.47 -11.11
C ILE A 357 5.35 -15.10 -11.68
N ARG A 358 6.41 -15.09 -10.86
CA ARG A 358 7.78 -14.87 -11.35
C ARG A 358 8.23 -15.97 -12.29
N THR A 359 7.88 -17.22 -11.98
CA THR A 359 8.18 -18.37 -12.83
C THR A 359 7.44 -18.26 -14.16
N ILE A 360 6.14 -17.99 -14.12
CA ILE A 360 5.31 -17.80 -15.32
C ILE A 360 5.82 -16.65 -16.19
N ALA A 361 6.19 -15.52 -15.59
CA ALA A 361 6.72 -14.38 -16.31
C ALA A 361 8.05 -14.73 -17.00
N ALA A 362 8.98 -15.38 -16.29
CA ALA A 362 10.27 -15.78 -16.85
C ALA A 362 10.13 -16.82 -17.99
N GLU A 363 9.26 -17.81 -17.82
CA GLU A 363 8.95 -18.80 -18.85
C GLU A 363 8.33 -18.14 -20.10
N ARG A 364 7.39 -17.22 -19.90
CA ARG A 364 6.77 -16.46 -20.99
C ARG A 364 7.81 -15.61 -21.73
N HIS A 365 8.69 -14.91 -21.01
CA HIS A 365 9.76 -14.10 -21.60
C HIS A 365 10.68 -14.97 -22.46
N ALA A 366 11.10 -16.13 -21.94
CA ALA A 366 11.95 -17.06 -22.67
C ALA A 366 11.28 -17.54 -23.97
N ARG A 367 10.01 -17.95 -23.92
CA ARG A 367 9.26 -18.40 -25.10
C ARG A 367 9.03 -17.27 -26.12
N LEU A 368 8.76 -16.05 -25.68
CA LEU A 368 8.66 -14.88 -26.56
C LEU A 368 10.00 -14.57 -27.25
N ASN A 369 11.11 -14.69 -26.53
CA ASN A 369 12.44 -14.47 -27.08
C ASN A 369 12.85 -15.57 -28.08
N ASP A 370 12.49 -16.82 -27.82
CA ASP A 370 12.65 -17.93 -28.76
C ASP A 370 11.86 -17.69 -30.06
N SER A 371 10.56 -17.35 -29.93
CA SER A 371 9.73 -16.95 -31.08
C SER A 371 10.33 -15.75 -31.84
N TYR A 372 10.87 -14.76 -31.12
CA TYR A 372 11.49 -13.58 -31.74
C TYR A 372 12.69 -13.97 -32.60
N ARG A 373 13.60 -14.80 -32.06
CA ARG A 373 14.78 -15.27 -32.78
C ARG A 373 14.40 -16.08 -34.01
N LEU A 374 13.40 -16.96 -33.90
CA LEU A 374 12.86 -17.70 -35.04
C LEU A 374 12.28 -16.76 -36.10
N GLN A 375 11.39 -15.86 -35.72
CA GLN A 375 10.73 -14.95 -36.67
C GLN A 375 11.70 -13.97 -37.31
N ARG A 376 12.77 -13.59 -36.62
CA ARG A 376 13.87 -12.81 -37.19
C ARG A 376 14.59 -13.60 -38.27
N PHE A 377 15.02 -14.83 -37.98
CA PHE A 377 15.64 -15.72 -38.96
C PHE A 377 14.71 -15.97 -40.18
N LEU A 378 13.42 -16.23 -39.96
CA LEU A 378 12.45 -16.42 -41.04
C LEU A 378 12.15 -15.15 -41.85
N ALA A 379 12.33 -13.97 -41.27
CA ALA A 379 12.28 -12.71 -42.02
C ALA A 379 13.51 -12.59 -42.94
N ASP A 380 14.70 -12.77 -42.38
CA ASP A 380 15.96 -12.72 -43.13
C ASP A 380 15.97 -13.77 -44.26
N PHE A 381 15.49 -15.00 -44.01
CA PHE A 381 15.31 -16.04 -45.02
C PHE A 381 14.39 -15.61 -46.17
N ARG A 382 13.24 -14.99 -45.86
CA ARG A 382 12.28 -14.55 -46.89
C ARG A 382 12.85 -13.43 -47.74
N ASP A 383 13.51 -12.46 -47.11
CA ASP A 383 14.14 -11.33 -47.79
C ASP A 383 15.24 -11.82 -48.74
N LEU A 384 16.13 -12.71 -48.26
CA LEU A 384 17.19 -13.29 -49.08
C LEU A 384 16.64 -14.15 -50.23
N THR A 385 15.63 -14.97 -49.98
CA THR A 385 15.03 -15.82 -51.04
C THR A 385 14.36 -14.98 -52.14
N SER A 386 13.65 -13.90 -51.75
CA SER A 386 13.08 -12.95 -52.72
C SER A 386 14.18 -12.31 -53.55
N TRP A 387 15.23 -11.80 -52.89
CA TRP A 387 16.36 -11.16 -53.56
C TRP A 387 17.10 -12.11 -54.51
N VAL A 388 17.34 -13.37 -54.11
CA VAL A 388 17.94 -14.39 -55.00
C VAL A 388 17.06 -14.60 -56.23
N THR A 389 15.75 -14.70 -56.05
CA THR A 389 14.80 -14.89 -57.17
C THR A 389 14.84 -13.72 -58.14
N GLU A 390 14.88 -12.49 -57.62
CA GLU A 390 15.01 -11.26 -58.41
C GLU A 390 16.35 -11.20 -59.16
N MET A 391 17.46 -11.48 -58.49
CA MET A 391 18.80 -11.49 -59.10
C MET A 391 18.94 -12.55 -60.19
N ARG A 392 18.38 -13.75 -59.98
CA ARG A 392 18.32 -14.78 -61.04
C ARG A 392 17.53 -14.33 -62.25
N ALA A 393 16.43 -13.60 -62.05
CA ALA A 393 15.65 -13.06 -63.15
C ALA A 393 16.46 -12.00 -63.94
N LEU A 394 17.21 -11.14 -63.25
CA LEU A 394 18.09 -10.15 -63.87
C LEU A 394 19.19 -10.81 -64.72
N ILE A 395 19.91 -11.79 -64.16
CA ILE A 395 20.99 -12.50 -64.88
C ILE A 395 20.48 -13.20 -66.15
N ASN A 396 19.24 -13.71 -66.13
CA ASN A 396 18.63 -14.40 -67.27
C ASN A 396 17.95 -13.47 -68.29
N ALA A 397 17.68 -12.20 -67.94
CA ALA A 397 16.87 -11.32 -68.77
C ALA A 397 17.59 -10.80 -70.03
N ASP A 398 18.92 -10.67 -69.94
CA ASP A 398 19.72 -10.12 -71.02
C ASP A 398 19.78 -11.08 -72.22
N GLU A 399 19.82 -10.54 -73.45
CA GLU A 399 20.05 -11.30 -74.67
C GLU A 399 21.51 -11.14 -75.13
N LEU A 400 22.03 -12.07 -75.94
CA LEU A 400 23.39 -11.98 -76.46
C LEU A 400 23.51 -10.80 -77.44
N ALA A 401 24.61 -10.06 -77.35
CA ALA A 401 24.87 -8.92 -78.21
C ALA A 401 25.31 -9.35 -79.63
N ASN A 402 25.01 -8.48 -80.60
CA ASN A 402 25.36 -8.66 -82.01
C ASN A 402 26.52 -7.76 -82.47
N ASP A 403 27.17 -7.06 -81.53
CA ASP A 403 28.35 -6.23 -81.76
C ASP A 403 29.26 -6.21 -80.53
N VAL A 404 30.50 -5.72 -80.72
CA VAL A 404 31.52 -5.70 -79.66
C VAL A 404 31.12 -4.77 -78.51
N ALA A 405 30.60 -3.58 -78.81
CA ALA A 405 30.21 -2.61 -77.78
C ALA A 405 29.05 -3.12 -76.90
N GLY A 406 28.08 -3.82 -77.50
CA GLY A 406 27.01 -4.47 -76.74
C GLY A 406 27.52 -5.62 -75.88
N ALA A 407 28.46 -6.42 -76.38
CA ALA A 407 29.07 -7.52 -75.61
C ALA A 407 29.90 -7.01 -74.42
N GLU A 408 30.68 -5.94 -74.60
CA GLU A 408 31.39 -5.25 -73.52
C GLU A 408 30.42 -4.71 -72.46
N ALA A 409 29.34 -4.04 -72.88
CA ALA A 409 28.34 -3.52 -71.95
C ALA A 409 27.61 -4.60 -71.16
N LEU A 410 27.40 -5.79 -71.75
CA LEU A 410 26.84 -6.96 -71.04
C LEU A 410 27.81 -7.49 -69.98
N LEU A 411 29.10 -7.58 -70.30
CA LEU A 411 30.14 -8.01 -69.34
C LEU A 411 30.25 -7.03 -68.17
N ASP A 412 30.25 -5.72 -68.43
CA ASP A 412 30.31 -4.70 -67.39
C ASP A 412 29.11 -4.80 -66.44
N ARG A 413 27.88 -4.90 -66.97
CA ARG A 413 26.67 -5.08 -66.16
C ARG A 413 26.67 -6.39 -65.37
N HIS A 414 27.16 -7.47 -65.98
CA HIS A 414 27.28 -8.76 -65.30
C HIS A 414 28.27 -8.71 -64.13
N GLN A 415 29.32 -7.89 -64.25
CA GLN A 415 30.25 -7.61 -63.17
C GLN A 415 29.63 -6.74 -62.05
N GLU A 416 28.72 -5.82 -62.39
CA GLU A 416 27.92 -5.09 -61.38
C GLU A 416 27.04 -6.04 -60.57
N HIS A 417 26.35 -6.99 -61.23
CA HIS A 417 25.58 -8.03 -60.56
C HIS A 417 26.44 -8.87 -59.60
N LYS A 418 27.71 -9.14 -59.97
CA LYS A 418 28.65 -9.81 -59.06
C LYS A 418 28.92 -9.00 -57.80
N GLY A 419 29.10 -7.70 -57.95
CA GLY A 419 29.27 -6.78 -56.83
C GLY A 419 28.06 -6.78 -55.89
N GLU A 420 26.84 -6.82 -56.43
CA GLU A 420 25.62 -6.95 -55.63
C GLU A 420 25.54 -8.29 -54.89
N ILE A 421 25.92 -9.40 -55.55
CA ILE A 421 25.97 -10.72 -54.91
C ILE A 421 26.97 -10.73 -53.76
N ASP A 422 28.16 -10.17 -53.96
CA ASP A 422 29.20 -10.10 -52.93
C ASP A 422 28.80 -9.20 -51.75
N ALA A 423 28.04 -8.13 -52.01
CA ALA A 423 27.53 -7.26 -50.95
C ALA A 423 26.49 -7.95 -50.05
N HIS A 424 25.76 -8.95 -50.55
CA HIS A 424 24.77 -9.71 -49.78
C HIS A 424 25.37 -10.89 -49.01
N GLU A 425 26.65 -11.22 -49.23
CA GLU A 425 27.35 -12.32 -48.57
C GLU A 425 27.26 -12.26 -47.04
N ASP A 426 27.39 -11.07 -46.46
CA ASP A 426 27.31 -10.90 -45.01
C ASP A 426 25.89 -11.11 -44.48
N SER A 427 24.85 -10.80 -45.27
CA SER A 427 23.46 -11.11 -44.92
C SER A 427 23.20 -12.62 -44.93
N PHE A 428 23.76 -13.36 -45.89
CA PHE A 428 23.70 -14.83 -45.89
C PHE A 428 24.39 -15.42 -44.67
N LYS A 429 25.61 -14.96 -44.35
CA LYS A 429 26.33 -15.41 -43.14
C LYS A 429 25.55 -15.11 -41.87
N SER A 430 24.97 -13.92 -41.75
CA SER A 430 24.17 -13.55 -40.58
C SER A 430 22.93 -14.45 -40.43
N ALA A 431 22.28 -14.81 -41.54
CA ALA A 431 21.16 -15.76 -41.52
C ALA A 431 21.62 -17.18 -41.12
N ASP A 432 22.75 -17.65 -41.65
CA ASP A 432 23.35 -18.93 -41.29
C ASP A 432 23.71 -18.99 -39.81
N GLU A 433 24.41 -17.98 -39.29
CA GLU A 433 24.78 -17.88 -37.88
C GLU A 433 23.54 -17.86 -36.98
N SER A 434 22.51 -17.09 -37.35
CA SER A 434 21.25 -17.03 -36.60
C SER A 434 20.52 -18.38 -36.58
N GLY A 435 20.45 -19.07 -37.73
CA GLY A 435 19.84 -20.39 -37.82
C GLY A 435 20.63 -21.46 -37.06
N LEU A 436 21.96 -21.47 -37.19
CA LEU A 436 22.82 -22.40 -36.45
C LEU A 436 22.75 -22.17 -34.94
N ALA A 437 22.65 -20.91 -34.50
CA ALA A 437 22.45 -20.58 -33.08
C ALA A 437 21.13 -21.15 -32.55
N LEU A 438 20.04 -21.06 -33.34
CA LEU A 438 18.75 -21.68 -32.98
C LEU A 438 18.87 -23.20 -32.85
N LEU A 439 19.59 -23.86 -33.77
CA LEU A 439 19.82 -25.31 -33.70
C LEU A 439 20.67 -25.72 -32.49
N ALA A 440 21.75 -24.98 -32.21
CA ALA A 440 22.63 -25.23 -31.08
C ALA A 440 21.89 -25.07 -29.74
N ALA A 441 20.92 -24.15 -29.67
CA ALA A 441 20.06 -23.95 -28.51
C ALA A 441 18.96 -25.02 -28.35
N GLY A 442 18.81 -25.95 -29.30
CA GLY A 442 17.74 -26.96 -29.26
C GLY A 442 16.34 -26.36 -29.44
N HIS A 443 16.22 -25.33 -30.27
CA HIS A 443 14.97 -24.59 -30.46
C HIS A 443 13.81 -25.50 -30.92
N TYR A 444 12.58 -25.19 -30.50
CA TYR A 444 11.40 -26.04 -30.79
C TYR A 444 11.11 -26.22 -32.30
N ALA A 445 11.52 -25.26 -33.12
CA ALA A 445 11.38 -25.28 -34.58
C ALA A 445 12.65 -25.74 -35.32
N SER A 446 13.49 -26.55 -34.68
CA SER A 446 14.79 -26.97 -35.25
C SER A 446 14.69 -27.62 -36.63
N ASP A 447 13.62 -28.38 -36.91
CA ASP A 447 13.45 -29.04 -38.21
C ASP A 447 13.15 -28.03 -39.32
N GLU A 448 12.28 -27.05 -39.06
CA GLU A 448 12.00 -25.94 -39.99
C GLU A 448 13.26 -25.10 -40.25
N VAL A 449 14.00 -24.76 -39.19
CA VAL A 449 15.25 -23.99 -39.30
C VAL A 449 16.26 -24.74 -40.17
N ARG A 450 16.43 -26.04 -39.97
CA ARG A 450 17.35 -26.87 -40.77
C ARG A 450 16.96 -26.93 -42.23
N GLU A 451 15.66 -27.07 -42.52
CA GLU A 451 15.12 -27.03 -43.88
C GLU A 451 15.43 -25.68 -44.54
N LYS A 452 15.15 -24.56 -43.87
CA LYS A 452 15.37 -23.22 -44.43
C LYS A 452 16.85 -22.90 -44.65
N LEU A 453 17.74 -23.32 -43.74
CA LEU A 453 19.19 -23.23 -43.95
C LEU A 453 19.65 -24.02 -45.16
N SER A 454 19.13 -25.24 -45.35
CA SER A 454 19.48 -26.06 -46.52
C SER A 454 19.02 -25.40 -47.82
N ILE A 455 17.80 -24.87 -47.85
CA ILE A 455 17.27 -24.15 -49.02
C ILE A 455 18.15 -22.94 -49.31
N LEU A 456 18.46 -22.12 -48.30
CA LEU A 456 19.25 -20.90 -48.49
C LEU A 456 20.66 -21.19 -49.02
N ALA A 457 21.30 -22.27 -48.54
CA ALA A 457 22.61 -22.72 -49.02
C ALA A 457 22.57 -23.20 -50.48
N GLU A 458 21.53 -23.94 -50.85
CA GLU A 458 21.31 -24.41 -52.23
C GLU A 458 21.03 -23.23 -53.17
N GLU A 459 20.14 -22.31 -52.76
CA GLU A 459 19.79 -21.10 -53.51
C GLU A 459 21.01 -20.21 -53.78
N ARG A 460 21.89 -20.06 -52.79
CA ARG A 460 23.16 -19.32 -52.93
C ARG A 460 24.12 -19.99 -53.90
N THR A 461 24.31 -21.31 -53.78
CA THR A 461 25.23 -22.07 -54.63
C THR A 461 24.80 -21.99 -56.10
N THR A 462 23.53 -22.25 -56.35
CA THR A 462 22.94 -22.22 -57.70
C THR A 462 22.89 -20.82 -58.30
N LEU A 463 22.75 -19.75 -57.50
CA LEU A 463 22.89 -18.37 -57.99
C LEU A 463 24.32 -18.09 -58.50
N LEU A 464 25.35 -18.52 -57.76
CA LEU A 464 26.75 -18.35 -58.16
C LEU A 464 27.07 -19.17 -59.42
N GLU A 465 26.57 -20.40 -59.51
CA GLU A 465 26.72 -21.25 -60.70
C GLU A 465 26.03 -20.62 -61.93
N LEU A 466 24.82 -20.07 -61.77
CA LEU A 466 24.12 -19.36 -62.84
C LEU A 466 24.92 -18.13 -63.30
N TRP A 467 25.42 -17.34 -62.36
CA TRP A 467 26.24 -16.17 -62.67
C TRP A 467 27.50 -16.58 -63.46
N GLU A 468 28.19 -17.64 -63.03
CA GLU A 468 29.42 -18.12 -63.67
C GLU A 468 29.15 -18.68 -65.07
N LEU A 469 28.08 -19.47 -65.23
CA LEU A 469 27.63 -19.96 -66.54
C LEU A 469 27.34 -18.81 -67.49
N ARG A 470 26.66 -17.77 -66.99
CA ARG A 470 26.31 -16.60 -67.80
C ARG A 470 27.52 -15.74 -68.15
N ARG A 471 28.50 -15.61 -67.23
CA ARG A 471 29.79 -14.95 -67.49
C ARG A 471 30.50 -15.60 -68.68
N GLN A 472 30.60 -16.94 -68.67
CA GLN A 472 31.23 -17.69 -69.76
C GLN A 472 30.50 -17.48 -71.10
N GLN A 473 29.17 -17.41 -71.09
CA GLN A 473 28.39 -17.11 -72.29
C GLN A 473 28.67 -15.70 -72.84
N TYR A 474 28.77 -14.69 -71.97
CA TYR A 474 29.10 -13.33 -72.40
C TYR A 474 30.55 -13.18 -72.88
N GLU A 475 31.50 -13.88 -72.26
CA GLU A 475 32.89 -13.91 -72.72
C GLU A 475 32.99 -14.57 -74.11
N GLN A 476 32.31 -15.70 -74.31
CA GLN A 476 32.21 -16.33 -75.63
C GLN A 476 31.53 -15.39 -76.64
N CYS A 477 30.46 -14.69 -76.24
CA CYS A 477 29.83 -13.70 -77.11
C CYS A 477 30.79 -12.58 -77.52
N MET A 478 31.56 -12.05 -76.56
CA MET A 478 32.59 -11.04 -76.82
C MET A 478 33.66 -11.55 -77.78
N ASP A 479 34.19 -12.75 -77.53
CA ASP A 479 35.18 -13.39 -78.41
C ASP A 479 34.64 -13.58 -79.84
N LEU A 480 33.38 -13.99 -79.98
CA LEU A 480 32.72 -14.14 -81.27
C LEU A 480 32.57 -12.80 -82.01
N GLN A 481 32.16 -11.73 -81.31
CA GLN A 481 32.00 -10.42 -81.92
C GLN A 481 33.35 -9.80 -82.32
N LEU A 482 34.41 -10.03 -81.52
CA LEU A 482 35.78 -9.69 -81.89
C LEU A 482 36.23 -10.45 -83.14
N PHE A 483 35.98 -11.76 -83.20
CA PHE A 483 36.29 -12.57 -84.37
C PHE A 483 35.56 -12.08 -85.62
N TYR A 484 34.26 -11.76 -85.52
CA TYR A 484 33.49 -11.23 -86.65
C TYR A 484 34.01 -9.87 -87.13
N ARG A 485 34.26 -8.93 -86.21
CA ARG A 485 34.84 -7.63 -86.54
C ARG A 485 36.18 -7.78 -87.25
N ASP A 486 37.07 -8.62 -86.72
CA ASP A 486 38.43 -8.75 -87.26
C ASP A 486 38.45 -9.53 -88.57
N THR A 487 37.59 -10.55 -88.71
CA THR A 487 37.36 -11.25 -89.98
C THR A 487 36.84 -10.29 -91.04
N GLU A 488 35.87 -9.44 -90.71
CA GLU A 488 35.34 -8.43 -91.64
C GLU A 488 36.41 -7.40 -92.04
N GLN A 489 37.28 -6.98 -91.12
CA GLN A 489 38.40 -6.09 -91.44
C GLN A 489 39.38 -6.74 -92.43
N VAL A 490 39.71 -8.02 -92.23
CA VAL A 490 40.58 -8.76 -93.15
C VAL A 490 39.89 -9.02 -94.48
N ASP A 491 38.61 -9.37 -94.50
CA ASP A 491 37.83 -9.56 -95.73
C ASP A 491 37.75 -8.28 -96.57
N ASN A 492 37.53 -7.13 -95.93
CA ASN A 492 37.53 -5.83 -96.59
C ASN A 492 38.92 -5.48 -97.15
N TRP A 493 39.99 -5.85 -96.45
CA TRP A 493 41.35 -5.67 -96.94
C TRP A 493 41.66 -6.60 -98.12
N MET A 494 41.35 -7.90 -98.02
CA MET A 494 41.56 -8.88 -99.07
C MET A 494 40.80 -8.51 -100.34
N SER A 495 39.56 -8.04 -100.22
CA SER A 495 38.75 -7.58 -101.37
C SER A 495 39.44 -6.45 -102.15
N LYS A 496 40.13 -5.53 -101.47
CA LYS A 496 40.94 -4.47 -102.12
C LYS A 496 42.17 -5.04 -102.81
N GLN A 497 42.81 -6.05 -102.23
CA GLN A 497 43.99 -6.71 -102.81
C GLN A 497 43.63 -7.57 -104.03
N GLU A 498 42.51 -8.28 -103.98
CA GLU A 498 41.96 -9.02 -105.12
C GLU A 498 41.65 -8.07 -106.29
N ALA A 499 41.08 -6.90 -105.99
CA ALA A 499 40.86 -5.85 -106.99
C ALA A 499 42.16 -5.34 -107.63
N PHE A 500 43.25 -5.22 -106.87
CA PHE A 500 44.56 -4.90 -107.41
C PHE A 500 45.07 -5.99 -108.38
N LEU A 501 44.91 -7.27 -108.00
CA LEU A 501 45.33 -8.44 -108.80
C LEU A 501 44.44 -8.75 -110.01
N LEU A 502 43.28 -8.09 -110.15
CA LEU A 502 42.45 -8.16 -111.35
C LEU A 502 43.02 -7.36 -112.53
N ASN A 503 43.99 -6.48 -112.28
CA ASN A 503 44.66 -5.76 -113.37
C ASN A 503 45.59 -6.71 -114.14
N GLU A 504 45.30 -6.95 -115.42
CA GLU A 504 46.06 -7.84 -116.32
C GLU A 504 47.17 -7.11 -117.11
N ASP A 505 47.42 -5.84 -116.81
CA ASP A 505 48.50 -5.08 -117.45
C ASP A 505 49.88 -5.66 -117.08
N LEU A 506 50.62 -6.06 -118.12
CA LEU A 506 51.97 -6.64 -118.04
C LEU A 506 53.05 -5.69 -118.57
N GLY A 507 52.68 -4.45 -118.94
CA GLY A 507 53.58 -3.43 -119.49
C GLY A 507 54.01 -3.69 -120.94
N ASP A 508 54.25 -2.61 -121.67
CA ASP A 508 54.57 -2.59 -123.11
C ASP A 508 56.01 -2.14 -123.42
N SER A 509 56.79 -1.84 -122.38
CA SER A 509 58.18 -1.36 -122.46
C SER A 509 58.95 -1.76 -121.21
N LEU A 510 60.29 -1.90 -121.30
CA LEU A 510 61.11 -2.35 -120.18
C LEU A 510 60.91 -1.50 -118.92
N ASP A 511 60.91 -0.17 -119.05
CA ASP A 511 60.71 0.77 -117.93
C ASP A 511 59.31 0.61 -117.29
N SER A 512 58.28 0.31 -118.11
CA SER A 512 56.91 0.06 -117.65
C SER A 512 56.81 -1.25 -116.88
N VAL A 513 57.45 -2.33 -117.37
CA VAL A 513 57.47 -3.62 -116.68
C VAL A 513 58.28 -3.56 -115.38
N GLU A 514 59.42 -2.86 -115.35
CA GLU A 514 60.20 -2.64 -114.11
C GLU A 514 59.37 -1.88 -113.06
N ALA A 515 58.64 -0.84 -113.48
CA ALA A 515 57.75 -0.10 -112.59
C ALA A 515 56.60 -0.97 -112.06
N LEU A 516 56.03 -1.86 -112.88
CA LEU A 516 54.99 -2.81 -112.47
C LEU A 516 55.53 -3.90 -111.55
N LEU A 517 56.73 -4.43 -111.81
CA LEU A 517 57.41 -5.38 -110.94
C LEU A 517 57.71 -4.76 -109.57
N LYS A 518 58.17 -3.51 -109.53
CA LYS A 518 58.38 -2.79 -108.27
C LYS A 518 57.08 -2.58 -107.50
N LYS A 519 56.00 -2.18 -108.18
CA LYS A 519 54.66 -2.07 -107.55
C LYS A 519 54.15 -3.41 -107.04
N HIS A 520 54.41 -4.50 -107.76
CA HIS A 520 54.04 -5.85 -107.34
C HIS A 520 54.89 -6.34 -106.16
N GLU A 521 56.17 -5.97 -106.10
CA GLU A 521 57.03 -6.22 -104.94
C GLU A 521 56.55 -5.47 -103.69
N ASP A 522 56.13 -4.20 -103.84
CA ASP A 522 55.53 -3.43 -102.75
C ASP A 522 54.19 -4.03 -102.28
N PHE A 523 53.39 -4.56 -103.22
CA PHE A 523 52.18 -5.33 -102.92
C PHE A 523 52.51 -6.61 -102.13
N GLU A 524 53.51 -7.39 -102.53
CA GLU A 524 53.92 -8.61 -101.83
C GLU A 524 54.47 -8.32 -100.44
N LYS A 525 55.19 -7.21 -100.24
CA LYS A 525 55.59 -6.75 -98.91
C LYS A 525 54.36 -6.42 -98.05
N SER A 526 53.35 -5.76 -98.62
CA SER A 526 52.09 -5.49 -97.90
C SER A 526 51.30 -6.76 -97.59
N LEU A 527 51.33 -7.75 -98.48
CA LEU A 527 50.68 -9.06 -98.30
C LEU A 527 51.38 -9.83 -97.17
N SER A 528 52.71 -9.88 -97.19
CA SER A 528 53.52 -10.50 -96.13
C SER A 528 53.35 -9.80 -94.78
N ALA A 529 53.23 -8.46 -94.75
CA ALA A 529 53.03 -7.71 -93.50
C ALA A 529 51.65 -7.97 -92.84
N GLN A 530 50.65 -8.35 -93.63
CA GLN A 530 49.31 -8.64 -93.12
C GLN A 530 49.10 -10.14 -92.83
N GLU A 531 50.00 -11.02 -93.30
CA GLU A 531 49.96 -12.47 -93.06
C GLU A 531 49.93 -12.80 -91.55
N GLU A 532 50.69 -12.07 -90.74
CA GLU A 532 50.69 -12.22 -89.28
C GLU A 532 49.30 -12.01 -88.68
N LYS A 533 48.50 -11.08 -89.22
CA LYS A 533 47.13 -10.84 -88.72
C LYS A 533 46.16 -11.95 -89.12
N ILE A 534 46.34 -12.54 -90.32
CA ILE A 534 45.52 -13.67 -90.77
C ILE A 534 45.87 -14.92 -89.97
N THR A 535 47.15 -15.14 -89.69
CA THR A 535 47.62 -16.24 -88.83
C THR A 535 47.13 -16.08 -87.40
N ALA A 536 47.18 -14.86 -86.84
CA ALA A 536 46.61 -14.58 -85.53
C ALA A 536 45.10 -14.86 -85.46
N LEU A 537 44.34 -14.54 -86.51
CA LEU A 537 42.91 -14.87 -86.60
C LEU A 537 42.65 -16.37 -86.72
N ASP A 538 43.47 -17.09 -87.47
CA ASP A 538 43.40 -18.55 -87.59
C ASP A 538 43.66 -19.23 -86.23
N GLU A 539 44.70 -18.79 -85.52
CA GLU A 539 45.00 -19.26 -84.17
C GLU A 539 43.87 -18.93 -83.20
N PHE A 540 43.30 -17.72 -83.29
CA PHE A 540 42.18 -17.31 -82.44
C PHE A 540 40.94 -18.17 -82.70
N ALA A 541 40.53 -18.32 -83.96
CA ALA A 541 39.40 -19.17 -84.34
C ALA A 541 39.61 -20.64 -83.93
N THR A 542 40.83 -21.16 -84.10
CA THR A 542 41.19 -22.52 -83.69
C THR A 542 41.09 -22.70 -82.18
N LYS A 543 41.48 -21.71 -81.38
CA LYS A 543 41.29 -21.73 -79.91
C LYS A 543 39.81 -21.74 -79.54
N LEU A 544 38.97 -20.93 -80.19
CA LEU A 544 37.52 -20.93 -79.95
C LEU A 544 36.91 -22.32 -80.21
N ILE A 545 37.28 -22.95 -81.32
CA ILE A 545 36.79 -24.29 -81.67
C ILE A 545 37.26 -25.35 -80.67
N GLN A 546 38.55 -25.31 -80.27
CA GLN A 546 39.11 -26.25 -79.30
C GLN A 546 38.46 -26.12 -77.91
N ASN A 547 38.04 -24.92 -77.54
CA ASN A 547 37.36 -24.64 -76.28
C ASN A 547 35.84 -24.91 -76.33
N ASN A 548 35.33 -25.57 -77.38
CA ASN A 548 33.90 -25.85 -77.58
C ASN A 548 33.02 -24.59 -77.50
N HIS A 549 33.46 -23.51 -78.13
CA HIS A 549 32.69 -22.26 -78.23
C HIS A 549 31.28 -22.51 -78.80
N TYR A 550 30.24 -21.87 -78.28
CA TYR A 550 28.85 -22.16 -78.67
C TYR A 550 28.56 -21.98 -80.17
N ALA A 551 29.31 -21.10 -80.86
CA ALA A 551 29.24 -20.86 -82.30
C ALA A 551 30.39 -21.52 -83.10
N MET A 552 30.99 -22.60 -82.59
CA MET A 552 32.19 -23.23 -83.19
C MET A 552 32.01 -23.64 -84.66
N GLU A 553 30.81 -24.07 -85.08
CA GLU A 553 30.54 -24.45 -86.47
C GLU A 553 30.63 -23.24 -87.41
N ASP A 554 30.01 -22.12 -87.03
CA ASP A 554 30.06 -20.87 -87.78
C ASP A 554 31.47 -20.29 -87.83
N VAL A 555 32.19 -20.34 -86.70
CA VAL A 555 33.60 -19.92 -86.61
C VAL A 555 34.48 -20.77 -87.52
N SER A 556 34.31 -22.09 -87.51
CA SER A 556 35.07 -23.00 -88.38
C SER A 556 34.82 -22.71 -89.85
N SER A 557 33.56 -22.55 -90.25
CA SER A 557 33.18 -22.26 -91.63
C SER A 557 33.83 -20.95 -92.13
N ARG A 558 33.76 -19.88 -91.32
CA ARG A 558 34.36 -18.59 -91.66
C ARG A 558 35.88 -18.62 -91.68
N ARG A 559 36.51 -19.31 -90.72
CA ARG A 559 37.97 -19.51 -90.69
C ARG A 559 38.45 -20.23 -91.96
N ASP A 560 37.80 -21.33 -92.31
CA ASP A 560 38.19 -22.12 -93.47
C ASP A 560 37.97 -21.33 -94.78
N ALA A 561 36.90 -20.55 -94.88
CA ALA A 561 36.67 -19.63 -95.99
C ALA A 561 37.77 -18.55 -96.10
N LEU A 562 38.15 -17.95 -94.97
CA LEU A 562 39.22 -16.95 -94.88
C LEU A 562 40.58 -17.52 -95.34
N LEU A 563 40.94 -18.72 -94.85
CA LEU A 563 42.20 -19.39 -95.21
C LEU A 563 42.24 -19.81 -96.69
N ASN A 564 41.13 -20.33 -97.21
CA ASN A 564 41.03 -20.68 -98.62
C ASN A 564 41.17 -19.45 -99.51
N ARG A 565 40.51 -18.34 -99.13
CA ARG A 565 40.62 -17.05 -99.85
C ARG A 565 42.03 -16.49 -99.80
N ARG A 566 42.70 -16.57 -98.64
CA ARG A 566 44.11 -16.21 -98.48
C ARG A 566 45.02 -17.02 -99.40
N ASN A 567 44.87 -18.34 -99.45
CA ASN A 567 45.68 -19.21 -100.30
C ASN A 567 45.51 -18.84 -101.79
N ALA A 568 44.26 -18.63 -102.22
CA ALA A 568 43.96 -18.20 -103.59
C ALA A 568 44.58 -16.82 -103.92
N LEU A 569 44.58 -15.89 -102.96
CA LEU A 569 45.21 -14.57 -103.12
C LEU A 569 46.73 -14.69 -103.33
N HIS A 570 47.40 -15.53 -102.53
CA HIS A 570 48.84 -15.82 -102.67
C HIS A 570 49.17 -16.48 -104.00
N GLU A 571 48.41 -17.50 -104.41
CA GLU A 571 48.61 -18.16 -105.71
C GLU A 571 48.47 -17.18 -106.87
N ARG A 572 47.45 -16.31 -106.82
CA ARG A 572 47.21 -15.29 -107.85
C ARG A 572 48.30 -14.22 -107.88
N ALA A 573 48.81 -13.82 -106.71
CA ALA A 573 49.95 -12.92 -106.61
C ALA A 573 51.23 -13.54 -107.21
N MET A 574 51.52 -14.80 -106.90
CA MET A 574 52.66 -15.54 -107.46
C MET A 574 52.54 -15.70 -108.98
N HIS A 575 51.35 -16.03 -109.47
CA HIS A 575 51.09 -16.15 -110.91
C HIS A 575 51.34 -14.82 -111.63
N ARG A 576 50.84 -13.70 -111.09
CA ARG A 576 51.08 -12.38 -111.66
C ARG A 576 52.57 -12.00 -111.64
N ARG A 577 53.31 -12.34 -110.58
CA ARG A 577 54.76 -12.12 -110.50
C ARG A 577 55.48 -12.86 -111.63
N ALA A 578 55.13 -14.12 -111.87
CA ALA A 578 55.70 -14.91 -112.96
C ALA A 578 55.40 -14.29 -114.33
N GLN A 579 54.16 -13.86 -114.57
CA GLN A 579 53.77 -13.20 -115.83
C GLN A 579 54.52 -11.86 -116.04
N LEU A 580 54.71 -11.07 -115.00
CA LEU A 580 55.49 -9.83 -115.08
C LEU A 580 56.99 -10.10 -115.30
N ALA A 581 57.53 -11.16 -114.71
CA ALA A 581 58.92 -11.58 -114.95
C ALA A 581 59.12 -12.08 -116.40
N ASP A 582 58.17 -12.88 -116.92
CA ASP A 582 58.17 -13.32 -118.32
C ASP A 582 58.06 -12.12 -119.28
N SER A 583 57.17 -11.16 -118.97
CA SER A 583 57.04 -9.90 -119.72
C SER A 583 58.34 -9.09 -119.66
N PHE A 584 58.99 -9.01 -118.51
CA PHE A 584 60.26 -8.31 -118.34
C PHE A 584 61.35 -8.93 -119.22
N HIS A 585 61.48 -10.26 -119.21
CA HIS A 585 62.41 -10.97 -120.08
C HIS A 585 62.11 -10.78 -121.57
N LEU A 586 60.82 -10.75 -121.95
CA LEU A 586 60.39 -10.51 -123.32
C LEU A 586 60.73 -9.08 -123.78
N GLN A 587 60.43 -8.07 -122.97
CA GLN A 587 60.75 -6.67 -123.28
C GLN A 587 62.25 -6.39 -123.25
N GLN A 588 63.00 -7.05 -122.35
CA GLN A 588 64.46 -7.02 -122.34
C GLN A 588 65.02 -7.62 -123.62
N PHE A 589 64.49 -8.75 -124.08
CA PHE A 589 64.87 -9.34 -125.37
C PHE A 589 64.57 -8.42 -126.55
N PHE A 590 63.40 -7.74 -126.57
CA PHE A 590 63.08 -6.78 -127.62
C PHE A 590 64.00 -5.56 -127.59
N ARG A 591 64.30 -5.01 -126.42
CA ARG A 591 65.27 -3.92 -126.27
C ARG A 591 66.67 -4.35 -126.73
N ASP A 592 67.16 -5.49 -126.25
CA ASP A 592 68.46 -6.02 -126.64
C ASP A 592 68.51 -6.30 -128.15
N SER A 593 67.42 -6.80 -128.74
CA SER A 593 67.27 -7.04 -130.18
C SER A 593 67.27 -5.74 -130.99
N ASP A 594 66.58 -4.70 -130.52
CA ASP A 594 66.56 -3.40 -131.19
C ASP A 594 67.85 -2.60 -130.98
N GLU A 595 68.53 -2.72 -129.83
CA GLU A 595 69.90 -2.24 -129.61
C GLU A 595 70.88 -2.98 -130.54
N LEU A 596 70.75 -4.30 -130.71
CA LEU A 596 71.57 -5.09 -131.62
C LEU A 596 71.30 -4.77 -133.10
N LYS A 597 70.04 -4.49 -133.47
CA LYS A 597 69.70 -3.97 -134.81
C LYS A 597 70.23 -2.55 -135.03
N SER A 598 70.20 -1.69 -134.01
CA SER A 598 70.80 -0.36 -134.07
C SER A 598 72.31 -0.47 -134.29
N TRP A 599 72.96 -1.39 -133.58
CA TRP A 599 74.39 -1.67 -133.69
C TRP A 599 74.79 -2.30 -135.04
N LEU A 600 73.88 -3.04 -135.69
CA LEU A 600 74.07 -3.59 -137.04
C LEU A 600 73.81 -2.57 -138.16
N ASN A 601 73.14 -1.45 -137.85
CA ASN A 601 72.83 -0.38 -138.80
C ASN A 601 73.79 0.84 -138.68
N GLU A 602 74.63 0.87 -137.65
CA GLU A 602 75.84 1.72 -137.53
C GLU A 602 77.05 1.03 -138.17
#